data_AF-A0AAW7HKR6-F1
#
_entry.id   AF-A0AAW7HKR6-F1
#
_cell.length_a   1.000
_cell.length_b   1.000
_cell.length_c   1.000
_cell.angle_alpha   90.00
_cell.angle_beta   90.00
_cell.angle_gamma   90.00
#
_symmetry.space_group_name_H-M   'P 1'
#
loop_
_entity.id
_entity.type
_entity.pdbx_description
1 polymer ?
#
loop_
_entity_poly.entity_id
_entity_poly.type
_entity_poly.pdbx_seq_one_letter_code
_entity_poly.pdbx_strand_id
1 'polypeptide(L)' 'MLIGKVASSCFRKAALGAYRNYRGTFQNLDLPCWVITDGTQKIEVVELRKIDSGEITL' A
#
# COMPACT_ATOMS: atom_id res chain seq x y z
N MET A 1 -0.20 22.51 -12.26
CA MET A 1 -0.39 21.08 -12.00
C MET A 1 0.56 20.66 -10.88
N LEU A 2 0.05 20.37 -9.68
CA LEU A 2 0.87 19.94 -8.53
C LEU A 2 1.20 18.45 -8.67
N ILE A 3 2.29 18.15 -9.37
CA ILE A 3 2.80 16.79 -9.60
C ILE A 3 2.86 15.98 -8.29
N GLY A 4 3.18 16.62 -7.16
CA GLY A 4 3.22 15.99 -5.84
C GLY A 4 1.88 15.43 -5.33
N LYS A 5 0.75 16.08 -5.62
CA LYS A 5 -0.58 15.64 -5.11
C LYS A 5 -1.17 14.49 -5.95
N VAL A 6 -0.85 14.45 -7.24
CA VAL A 6 -1.22 13.34 -8.12
C VAL A 6 -0.36 12.13 -7.78
N ALA A 7 0.96 12.31 -7.65
CA ALA A 7 1.89 11.25 -7.28
C ALA A 7 1.56 10.62 -5.92
N SER A 8 1.13 11.42 -4.93
CA SER A 8 0.71 10.87 -3.63
C SER A 8 -0.52 9.97 -3.71
N SER A 9 -1.51 10.35 -4.52
CA SER A 9 -2.68 9.48 -4.79
C SER A 9 -2.30 8.21 -5.57
N CYS A 10 -1.27 8.29 -6.43
CA CYS A 10 -0.81 7.15 -7.22
C CYS A 10 -0.03 6.15 -6.36
N PHE A 11 0.73 6.62 -5.36
CA PHE A 11 1.54 5.75 -4.51
C PHE A 11 0.69 4.68 -3.81
N ARG A 12 -0.37 5.09 -3.08
CA ARG A 12 -1.21 4.13 -2.35
C ARG A 12 -1.91 3.14 -3.28
N LYS A 13 -2.34 3.60 -4.46
CA LYS A 13 -2.94 2.73 -5.49
C LYS A 13 -1.92 1.73 -6.05
N ALA A 14 -0.70 2.17 -6.32
CA ALA A 14 0.39 1.31 -6.78
C ALA A 14 0.79 0.29 -5.72
N ALA A 15 0.91 0.72 -4.46
CA ALA A 15 1.19 -0.15 -3.32
C ALA A 15 0.09 -1.21 -3.13
N LEU A 16 -1.19 -0.83 -3.24
CA LEU A 16 -2.31 -1.78 -3.20
C LEU A 16 -2.28 -2.75 -4.38
N GLY A 17 -1.94 -2.28 -5.59
CA GLY A 17 -1.74 -3.13 -6.75
C GLY A 17 -0.64 -4.17 -6.52
N ALA A 18 0.50 -3.76 -5.99
CA ALA A 18 1.60 -4.66 -5.63
C ALA A 18 1.17 -5.68 -4.55
N TYR A 19 0.49 -5.22 -3.50
CA TYR A 19 -0.05 -6.09 -2.44
C TYR A 19 -0.94 -7.20 -3.00
N ARG A 20 -1.87 -6.84 -3.91
CA ARG A 20 -2.78 -7.79 -4.57
C ARG A 20 -2.06 -8.76 -5.50
N ASN A 21 -1.09 -8.27 -6.28
CA ASN A 21 -0.36 -9.11 -7.24
C ASN A 21 0.57 -10.11 -6.56
N TYR A 22 1.22 -9.72 -5.46
CA TYR A 22 2.12 -10.59 -4.69
C TYR A 22 1.45 -11.14 -3.44
N ARG A 23 0.15 -11.45 -3.52
CA ARG A 23 -0.67 -11.89 -2.38
C ARG A 23 -0.05 -13.08 -1.64
N GLY A 24 0.55 -14.05 -2.34
CA GLY A 24 1.22 -15.19 -1.69
C GLY A 24 2.44 -14.81 -0.87
N THR A 25 3.23 -13.83 -1.34
CA THR A 25 4.38 -13.30 -0.60
C THR A 25 3.91 -12.49 0.60
N PHE A 26 2.95 -11.59 0.41
CA PHE A 26 2.50 -10.72 1.47
C PHE A 26 1.61 -11.44 2.50
N GLN A 27 0.73 -12.37 2.14
CA GLN A 27 -0.16 -13.07 3.09
C GLN A 27 0.58 -13.92 4.12
N ASN A 28 1.73 -14.50 3.75
CA ASN A 28 2.47 -15.43 4.60
C ASN A 28 3.56 -14.76 5.44
N LEU A 29 3.84 -13.47 5.17
CA LEU A 29 4.71 -12.70 6.03
C LEU A 29 3.96 -12.38 7.32
N ASP A 30 4.67 -12.42 8.45
CA ASP A 30 4.18 -11.78 9.66
C ASP A 30 4.31 -10.26 9.42
N LEU A 31 3.26 -9.70 8.83
CA LEU A 31 3.19 -8.36 8.23
C LEU A 31 3.12 -7.15 9.18
N PRO A 32 3.03 -7.21 10.53
CA PRO A 32 2.84 -5.99 11.32
C PRO A 32 3.94 -4.94 11.10
N CYS A 33 5.16 -5.38 10.75
CA CYS A 33 6.33 -4.51 10.67
C CYS A 33 6.70 -4.12 9.22
N TRP A 34 6.04 -4.68 8.21
CA TRP A 34 6.42 -4.50 6.81
C TRP A 34 5.84 -3.21 6.24
N VAL A 35 6.68 -2.46 5.54
CA VAL A 35 6.35 -1.14 4.99
C VAL A 35 6.72 -1.07 3.52
N ILE A 36 5.81 -0.55 2.69
CA ILE A 36 6.09 -0.16 1.30
C ILE A 36 6.38 1.35 1.31
N THR A 37 7.43 1.78 0.62
CA THR A 37 7.84 3.19 0.53
C THR A 37 8.30 3.58 -0.88
N ASP A 38 8.01 4.81 -1.31
CA ASP A 38 8.58 5.43 -2.51
C ASP A 38 9.76 6.37 -2.19
N GLY A 39 10.23 6.37 -0.94
CA GLY A 39 11.25 7.28 -0.41
C GLY A 39 10.68 8.58 0.17
N THR A 40 9.42 8.92 -0.10
CA THR A 40 8.73 10.12 0.42
C THR A 40 7.52 9.75 1.27
N GLN A 41 6.79 8.73 0.85
CA GLN A 41 5.60 8.20 1.49
C GLN A 41 5.84 6.76 1.90
N LYS A 42 5.12 6.35 2.94
CA LYS A 42 5.12 4.99 3.44
C LYS A 42 3.70 4.53 3.67
N ILE A 43 3.47 3.23 3.51
CA ILE A 43 2.24 2.56 3.90
C ILE A 43 2.60 1.21 4.50
N GLU A 44 2.02 0.91 5.66
CA GLU A 44 2.22 -0.38 6.29
C GLU A 44 1.42 -1.44 5.55
N VAL A 45 1.95 -2.66 5.46
CA VAL A 45 1.21 -3.73 4.78
C VAL A 45 -0.07 -4.08 5.54
N VAL A 46 -0.15 -3.83 6.85
CA VAL A 46 -1.39 -3.95 7.62
C VAL A 46 -2.45 -2.92 7.17
N GLU A 47 -2.06 -1.70 6.81
CA GLU A 47 -3.00 -0.71 6.26
C GLU A 47 -3.52 -1.16 4.88
N LEU A 48 -2.64 -1.70 4.03
CA LEU A 48 -3.05 -2.26 2.73
C LEU A 48 -4.04 -3.41 2.89
N ARG A 49 -3.86 -4.27 3.90
CA ARG A 49 -4.81 -5.34 4.22
C ARG A 49 -6.19 -4.78 4.58
N LYS A 50 -6.24 -3.74 5.42
CA LYS A 50 -7.51 -3.08 5.79
C LYS A 50 -8.19 -2.45 4.58
N ILE A 51 -7.42 -1.78 3.74
CA ILE A 51 -7.92 -1.21 2.48
C ILE A 51 -8.45 -2.30 1.55
N ASP A 52 -7.73 -3.41 1.41
CA ASP A 52 -8.15 -4.52 0.54
C ASP A 52 -9.41 -5.23 1.06
N SER A 53 -9.55 -5.36 2.38
CA SER A 53 -10.75 -5.90 3.03
C SER A 53 -11.97 -4.96 3.00
N GLY A 54 -11.79 -3.71 2.57
CA GLY A 54 -12.85 -2.70 2.55
C GLY A 54 -13.12 -2.02 3.89
N GLU A 55 -12.31 -2.29 4.93
CA GLU A 55 -12.40 -1.59 6.22
C GLU A 55 -12.01 -0.10 6.11
N ILE A 56 -11.12 0.23 5.17
CA ILE A 56 -10.61 1.59 4.93
C ILE A 56 -10.72 1.94 3.45
N THR A 57 -11.15 3.16 3.13
CA THR A 57 -11.19 3.69 1.76
C THR A 57 -9.88 4.38 1.39
N LEU A 58 -9.50 4.27 0.11
CA LEU A 58 -8.29 4.89 -0.48
C LEU A 58 -8.39 6.41 -0.65
#